data_AF-A0A5D2M0H4-F1
#
_entry.id   AF-A0A5D2M0H4-F1
#
_cell.length_a   1.000
_cell.length_b   1.000
_cell.length_c   1.000
_cell.angle_alpha   90.00
_cell.angle_beta   90.00
_cell.angle_gamma   90.00
#
_symmetry.space_group_name_H-M   'P 1'
#
loop_
_entity.id
_entity.type
_entity.pdbx_description
1 polymer ?
#
loop_
_entity_poly.entity_id
_entity_poly.type
_entity_poly.pdbx_seq_one_letter_code
_entity_poly.pdbx_strand_id
1 'polypeptide(L)'
;MQDLGLRQPRLEGEEYLSIIDEFIEAVLTRWPKAIVQFEDFQIKWAFETLKCYRERFCMFNDDVQGTAGVALAGLLGTVRAQG
;
A
#
# COMPACT_ATOMS: atom_id res chain seq x y z
N MET A 1 -26.39 -0.09 14.80
CA MET A 1 -25.29 -1.00 14.42
C MET A 1 -24.22 -0.86 15.48
N GLN A 2 -23.84 -1.94 16.16
CA GLN A 2 -22.75 -1.91 17.14
C GLN A 2 -21.42 -2.00 16.37
N ASP A 3 -20.46 -1.17 16.75
CA ASP A 3 -19.12 -1.19 16.15
C ASP A 3 -18.28 -2.30 16.83
N LEU A 4 -17.74 -3.19 16.00
CA LEU A 4 -16.98 -4.39 16.37
C LEU A 4 -15.47 -4.14 16.45
N GLY A 5 -15.02 -2.92 16.11
CA GLY A 5 -13.63 -2.55 16.08
C GLY A 5 -13.02 -2.33 17.47
N LEU A 6 -11.70 -2.20 17.49
CA LEU A 6 -10.95 -1.93 18.71
C LEU A 6 -11.31 -0.54 19.24
N ARG A 7 -11.73 -0.48 20.50
CA ARG A 7 -12.21 0.75 21.17
C ARG A 7 -11.07 1.57 21.75
N GLN A 8 -10.11 1.96 20.91
CA GLN A 8 -8.98 2.79 21.31
C GLN A 8 -8.54 3.71 20.15
N PRO A 9 -7.78 4.80 20.44
CA PRO A 9 -7.14 5.61 19.40
C PRO A 9 -6.22 4.77 18.51
N ARG A 10 -6.10 5.16 17.24
CA ARG A 10 -5.14 4.51 16.33
C ARG A 10 -3.72 4.69 16.87
N LEU A 11 -2.91 3.65 16.73
CA LEU A 11 -1.48 3.74 16.97
C LEU A 11 -0.85 4.69 15.96
N GLU A 12 0.27 5.27 16.36
CA GLU A 12 1.00 6.29 15.61
C GLU A 12 2.51 6.02 15.73
N GLY A 13 3.30 6.63 14.84
CA GLY A 13 4.76 6.50 14.86
C GLY A 13 5.26 5.06 14.74
N GLU A 14 6.28 4.72 15.53
CA GLU A 14 6.93 3.41 15.50
C GLU A 14 6.02 2.26 15.93
N GLU A 15 5.07 2.49 16.85
CA GLU A 15 4.13 1.44 17.28
C GLU A 15 3.19 1.01 16.15
N TYR A 16 2.85 1.94 15.25
CA TYR A 16 2.07 1.59 14.07
C TYR A 16 2.91 0.77 13.09
N LEU A 17 4.14 1.21 12.82
CA LEU A 17 5.03 0.57 11.85
C LEU A 17 5.50 -0.81 12.32
N SER A 18 5.73 -1.02 13.62
CA SER A 18 6.17 -2.30 14.15
C SER A 18 5.14 -3.41 13.92
N ILE A 19 3.85 -3.10 14.01
CA ILE A 19 2.77 -4.06 13.69
C ILE A 19 2.77 -4.39 12.19
N ILE A 20 2.99 -3.40 11.33
CA ILE A 20 3.07 -3.62 9.89
C ILE A 20 4.31 -4.48 9.56
N ASP A 21 5.46 -4.19 10.17
CA ASP A 21 6.68 -4.99 10.01
C ASP A 21 6.46 -6.44 10.43
N GLU A 22 5.89 -6.69 11.62
CA GLU A 22 5.59 -8.04 12.11
C GLU A 22 4.67 -8.79 11.13
N PHE A 23 3.62 -8.12 10.65
CA PHE A 23 2.69 -8.71 9.68
C PHE A 23 3.40 -9.08 8.37
N ILE A 24 4.22 -8.19 7.83
CA ILE A 24 4.96 -8.43 6.59
C ILE A 24 5.95 -9.57 6.75
N GLU A 25 6.69 -9.62 7.86
CA GLU A 25 7.61 -10.71 8.16
C GLU A 25 6.89 -12.06 8.23
N ALA A 26 5.73 -12.12 8.89
CA ALA A 26 4.92 -13.33 8.99
C ALA A 26 4.41 -13.78 7.60
N VAL A 27 3.90 -12.85 6.79
CA VAL A 27 3.42 -13.13 5.43
C VAL A 27 4.55 -13.68 4.55
N LEU A 28 5.71 -13.03 4.53
CA LEU A 28 6.82 -13.43 3.66
C LEU A 28 7.51 -14.70 4.17
N THR A 29 7.50 -14.96 5.47
CA THR A 29 7.95 -16.24 6.03
C THR A 29 7.07 -17.39 5.55
N ARG A 30 5.74 -17.20 5.56
CA ARG A 30 4.80 -18.25 5.16
C ARG A 30 4.70 -18.41 3.63
N TRP A 31 4.74 -17.30 2.90
CA TRP A 31 4.62 -17.22 1.45
C TRP A 31 5.70 -16.31 0.85
N PRO A 32 6.92 -16.83 0.64
CA PRO A 32 8.07 -16.02 0.21
C PRO A 32 7.93 -15.33 -1.16
N LYS A 33 6.93 -15.74 -1.96
CA LYS A 33 6.65 -15.19 -3.30
C LYS A 33 5.32 -14.43 -3.38
N ALA A 34 4.70 -14.14 -2.23
CA ALA A 34 3.48 -13.33 -2.22
C ALA A 34 3.76 -11.94 -2.81
N ILE A 35 2.82 -11.44 -3.59
CA ILE A 35 2.77 -10.02 -3.99
C ILE A 35 1.90 -9.32 -2.96
N VAL A 36 2.40 -8.25 -2.37
CA VAL A 36 1.68 -7.51 -1.34
C VAL A 36 1.19 -6.18 -1.92
N GLN A 37 -0.14 -6.02 -1.97
CA GLN A 37 -0.79 -4.76 -2.34
C GLN A 37 -1.24 -4.03 -1.07
N PHE A 38 -0.84 -2.77 -0.93
CA PHE A 38 -1.33 -1.88 0.12
C PHE A 38 -2.46 -1.02 -0.45
N GLU A 39 -3.53 -0.86 0.31
CA GLU A 39 -4.78 -0.21 -0.11
C GLU A 39 -5.37 0.61 1.04
N ASP A 40 -5.95 1.77 0.74
CA ASP A 40 -6.73 2.60 1.67
C ASP A 40 -5.96 3.05 2.92
N PHE A 41 -4.63 3.13 2.83
CA PHE A 41 -3.81 3.71 3.90
C PHE A 41 -3.91 5.24 3.89
N GLN A 42 -3.89 5.84 5.09
CA GLN A 42 -3.69 7.29 5.19
C GLN A 42 -2.42 7.69 4.43
N ILE A 43 -2.46 8.83 3.72
CA ILE A 43 -1.39 9.30 2.83
C ILE A 43 0.01 9.17 3.45
N LYS A 44 0.19 9.60 4.71
CA LYS A 44 1.48 9.50 5.41
C LYS A 44 2.01 8.06 5.47
N TRP A 45 1.13 7.09 5.74
CA TRP A 45 1.47 5.69 5.85
C TRP A 45 1.64 5.01 4.50
N ALA A 46 0.83 5.38 3.50
CA ALA A 46 1.01 4.89 2.14
C ALA A 46 2.42 5.22 1.62
N PHE A 47 2.88 6.46 1.80
CA PHE A 47 4.23 6.85 1.39
C PHE A 47 5.34 6.27 2.26
N GLU A 48 5.18 6.24 3.60
CA GLU A 48 6.21 5.71 4.48
C GLU A 48 6.43 4.21 4.26
N THR A 49 5.35 3.43 4.14
CA THR A 49 5.43 1.99 3.89
C THR A 49 5.99 1.68 2.50
N LEU A 50 5.62 2.44 1.46
CA LEU A 50 6.26 2.34 0.15
C LEU A 50 7.76 2.58 0.24
N LYS A 51 8.20 3.63 0.93
CA LYS A 51 9.63 3.94 1.11
C LYS A 51 10.36 2.82 1.84
N CYS A 52 9.78 2.26 2.89
CA CYS A 52 10.40 1.20 3.68
C CYS A 52 10.48 -0.15 2.93
N TYR A 53 9.49 -0.49 2.11
CA TYR A 53 9.29 -1.87 1.66
C TYR A 53 9.52 -2.13 0.17
N ARG A 54 9.39 -1.14 -0.70
CA ARG A 54 9.40 -1.34 -2.17
C ARG A 54 10.66 -2.00 -2.73
N GLU A 55 11.80 -1.88 -2.04
CA GLU A 55 13.09 -2.48 -2.45
C GLU A 55 13.36 -3.82 -1.76
N ARG A 56 12.55 -4.21 -0.77
CA ARG A 56 12.77 -5.40 0.05
C ARG A 56 12.04 -6.63 -0.48
N PHE A 57 10.86 -6.45 -1.07
CA PHE A 57 10.04 -7.54 -1.60
C PHE A 57 9.07 -7.02 -2.69
N CYS A 58 8.38 -7.96 -3.35
CA CYS A 58 7.42 -7.61 -4.39
C CYS A 58 6.15 -7.00 -3.78
N MET A 59 6.06 -5.67 -3.82
CA MET A 59 4.92 -4.93 -3.30
C MET A 59 4.63 -3.66 -4.08
N PHE A 60 3.42 -3.16 -3.93
CA PHE A 60 2.99 -1.87 -4.44
C PHE A 60 1.85 -1.30 -3.58
N ASN A 61 1.56 -0.03 -3.76
CA ASN A 61 0.36 0.61 -3.22
C ASN A 61 -0.53 1.07 -4.39
N ASP A 62 -1.79 0.63 -4.42
CA ASP A 62 -2.66 0.88 -5.58
C ASP A 62 -3.13 2.34 -5.65
N ASP A 63 -3.47 2.94 -4.50
CA ASP A 63 -3.87 4.35 -4.41
C ASP A 63 -2.84 5.28 -5.05
N VAL A 64 -1.55 4.98 -4.87
CA VAL A 64 -0.43 5.76 -5.41
C VAL A 64 -0.03 5.28 -6.81
N GLN A 65 0.33 4.01 -6.97
CA GLN A 65 0.96 3.50 -8.19
C GLN A 65 -0.07 3.00 -9.21
N GLY A 66 -1.15 2.36 -8.75
CA GLY A 66 -2.25 1.90 -9.60
C GLY A 66 -2.99 3.06 -10.24
N THR A 67 -3.39 4.04 -9.43
CA THR A 67 -4.04 5.29 -9.89
C THR A 67 -3.16 6.05 -10.88
N ALA A 68 -1.86 6.20 -10.59
CA ALA A 68 -0.92 6.85 -11.50
C ALA A 68 -0.80 6.09 -12.84
N GLY A 69 -0.77 4.76 -12.79
CA GLY A 69 -0.70 3.91 -13.97
C GLY A 69 -1.90 4.09 -14.90
N VAL A 70 -3.12 4.03 -14.37
CA VAL A 70 -4.33 4.19 -15.18
C VAL A 70 -4.50 5.62 -15.70
N ALA A 71 -4.14 6.63 -14.90
CA ALA A 71 -4.17 8.02 -15.32
C ALA A 71 -3.25 8.27 -16.52
N LEU A 72 -2.01 7.78 -16.46
CA LEU A 72 -1.06 7.90 -17.56
C LEU A 72 -1.54 7.14 -18.81
N ALA A 73 -2.10 5.94 -18.63
CA ALA A 73 -2.66 5.17 -19.75
C ALA A 73 -3.78 5.94 -20.46
N GLY A 74 -4.66 6.60 -19.72
CA GLY A 74 -5.72 7.45 -20.29
C GLY A 74 -5.19 8.64 -21.08
N LEU A 75 -4.15 9.31 -20.57
CA LEU A 75 -3.48 10.42 -21.28
C LEU A 75 -2.83 9.94 -22.59
N LEU A 76 -2.06 8.85 -22.55
CA LEU A 76 -1.40 8.30 -23.74
C LEU A 76 -2.41 7.79 -24.77
N GLY A 77 -3.51 7.18 -24.33
CA GLY A 77 -4.61 6.78 -25.21
C GLY A 77 -5.23 7.98 -25.93
N THR A 78 -5.44 9.08 -25.21
CA THR A 78 -6.00 10.33 -25.78
C THR A 78 -5.06 10.95 -26.81
N VAL A 79 -3.75 11.04 -26.52
CA VAL A 79 -2.75 11.57 -27.46
C VAL A 79 -2.70 10.75 -28.76
N ARG A 80 -2.81 9.42 -28.66
CA ARG A 80 -2.85 8.55 -29.85
C ARG A 80 -4.12 8.70 -30.67
N ALA A 81 -5.26 8.97 -30.03
CA ALA A 81 -6.54 9.15 -30.71
C ALA A 81 -6.69 10.51 -31.41
N GLN A 82 -5.83 11.50 -31.07
CA GLN A 82 -5.79 12.81 -31.72
C GLN A 82 -5.02 12.82 -33.05
N GLY A 83 -4.37 11.71 -33.42
CA GLY A 83 -3.62 11.52 -34.67
C GLY A 83 -4.30 10.56 -35.62
#